data_AF-A0A4Q5UZV4-F1
#
_entry.id   AF-A0A4Q5UZV4-F1
#
_cell.length_a   1.000
_cell.length_b   1.000
_cell.length_c   1.000
_cell.angle_alpha   90.00
_cell.angle_beta   90.00
_cell.angle_gamma   90.00
#
_symmetry.space_group_name_H-M   'P 1'
#
loop_
_entity.id
_entity.type
_entity.pdbx_description
1 polymer ?
#
loop_
_entity_poly.entity_id
_entity_poly.type
_entity_poly.pdbx_seq_one_letter_code
_entity_poly.pdbx_strand_id
1 'polypeptide(L)'
;MKMLFNKNIISAAVLVLLFTSCSKDFEEINTDPNNAPTALPQQLLAPALVNTMTYNMLRNRNFNNELMQVTVDQSDAEGRVFRYDYRPNLSDYLYNGLYSELTNFKDIYKSANEPLGYNASYRGISLICQSWIYSILTDTYGDVPYSQSNLARDSGIFEPKFDRQQDIYLDMFQKLEQANSLLDSNRSIAASSDPVFNGSISRWRKFGNSLYLRLLLRISGKPEATALVSAKIKSIVETDSLRYPIMKNV
;
A
#
# COMPACT_ATOMS: atom_id res chain seq x y z
N MET A 1 21.83 -15.42 74.23
CA MET A 1 20.96 -14.45 73.53
C MET A 1 20.44 -15.15 72.26
N LYS A 2 19.22 -15.69 72.29
CA LYS A 2 18.64 -16.40 71.12
C LYS A 2 18.04 -15.35 70.18
N MET A 3 18.62 -15.17 68.99
CA MET A 3 18.00 -14.37 67.94
C MET A 3 16.69 -15.05 67.52
N LEU A 4 15.56 -14.48 67.92
CA LEU A 4 14.24 -14.89 67.47
C LEU A 4 14.02 -14.30 66.07
N PHE A 5 14.42 -15.03 65.04
CA PHE A 5 14.02 -14.69 63.67
C PHE A 5 12.51 -14.91 63.55
N ASN A 6 11.77 -13.79 63.50
CA ASN A 6 10.34 -13.80 63.38
C ASN A 6 9.97 -14.40 62.00
N LYS A 7 9.35 -15.59 61.99
CA LYS A 7 9.00 -16.33 60.76
C LYS A 7 8.21 -15.47 59.76
N ASN A 8 7.43 -14.50 60.26
CA ASN A 8 6.65 -13.57 59.45
C ASN A 8 7.53 -12.60 58.61
N ILE A 9 8.73 -12.25 59.08
CA ILE A 9 9.66 -11.38 58.35
C ILE A 9 10.32 -12.15 57.21
N ILE A 10 10.64 -13.43 57.43
CA ILE A 10 11.20 -14.32 56.39
C ILE A 10 10.15 -14.57 55.30
N SER A 11 8.90 -14.82 55.67
CA SER A 11 7.81 -14.99 54.69
C SER A 11 7.54 -13.72 53.87
N ALA A 12 7.60 -12.53 54.50
CA ALA A 12 7.45 -11.27 53.78
C ALA A 12 8.61 -10.98 52.81
N ALA A 13 9.85 -11.27 53.22
CA ALA A 13 11.04 -11.11 52.37
C ALA A 13 11.02 -12.06 51.15
N VAL A 14 10.55 -13.29 51.33
CA VAL A 14 10.36 -14.25 50.24
C VAL A 14 9.26 -13.79 49.26
N LEU A 15 8.19 -13.18 49.77
CA LEU A 15 7.10 -12.66 48.92
C LEU A 15 7.57 -11.48 48.04
N VAL A 16 8.42 -10.59 48.56
CA VAL A 16 8.97 -9.44 47.81
C VAL A 16 9.95 -9.90 46.72
N LEU A 17 10.71 -10.97 46.95
CA LEU A 17 11.62 -11.54 45.95
C LEU A 17 10.87 -12.13 44.74
N LEU A 18 9.65 -12.63 44.93
CA LEU A 18 8.82 -13.22 43.87
C LEU A 18 8.32 -12.18 42.84
N PHE A 19 8.18 -10.90 43.21
CA PHE A 19 7.73 -9.85 42.28
C PHE A 19 8.84 -9.33 41.35
N THR A 20 10.11 -9.65 41.60
CA THR A 20 11.23 -9.17 40.77
C THR A 20 11.54 -10.03 39.55
N SER A 21 10.84 -11.16 39.36
CA SER A 21 11.14 -12.13 38.30
C SER A 21 10.19 -12.08 37.10
N CYS A 22 9.04 -11.40 37.19
CA CYS A 22 8.00 -11.50 36.15
C CYS A 22 8.21 -10.58 34.94
N SER A 23 9.24 -9.74 34.93
CA SER A 23 9.43 -8.73 33.87
C SER A 23 10.87 -8.58 33.38
N LYS A 24 11.80 -9.43 33.82
CA LYS A 24 13.23 -9.23 33.54
C LYS A 24 13.60 -9.43 32.06
N ASP A 25 12.90 -10.36 31.39
CA ASP A 25 13.23 -10.75 30.02
C ASP A 25 12.03 -10.61 29.08
N PHE A 26 10.98 -9.86 29.48
CA PHE A 26 9.77 -9.75 28.67
C PHE A 26 10.03 -9.10 27.31
N GLU A 27 10.89 -8.07 27.25
CA GLU A 27 11.27 -7.47 25.98
C GLU A 27 12.12 -8.42 25.13
N GLU A 28 13.07 -9.15 25.72
CA GLU A 28 13.93 -10.10 25.01
C GLU A 28 13.16 -11.32 24.49
N ILE A 29 12.25 -11.88 25.30
CA ILE A 29 11.38 -13.01 24.92
C ILE A 29 10.38 -12.62 23.83
N ASN A 30 9.92 -11.36 23.82
CA ASN A 30 8.99 -10.86 22.80
C ASN A 30 9.69 -10.17 21.61
N THR A 31 11.03 -10.08 21.62
CA THR A 31 11.80 -9.61 20.47
C THR A 31 12.11 -10.81 19.60
N ASP A 32 11.47 -10.89 18.43
CA ASP A 32 11.71 -11.98 17.49
C ASP A 32 13.17 -11.96 17.01
N PRO A 33 14.01 -12.95 17.37
CA PRO A 33 15.42 -12.96 17.02
C PRO A 33 15.67 -13.22 15.53
N ASN A 34 14.64 -13.61 14.77
CA ASN A 34 14.74 -13.92 13.35
C ASN A 34 14.30 -12.77 12.44
N ASN A 35 13.64 -11.75 12.99
CA ASN A 35 13.16 -10.61 12.23
C ASN A 35 14.05 -9.39 12.45
N ALA A 36 14.46 -8.75 11.35
CA ALA A 36 15.10 -7.44 11.45
C ALA A 36 14.08 -6.47 12.10
N PRO A 37 14.45 -5.70 13.14
CA PRO A 37 13.53 -4.79 13.83
C PRO A 37 13.02 -3.67 12.91
N THR A 38 13.57 -3.53 11.71
CA THR A 38 13.11 -2.59 10.68
C THR A 38 13.27 -3.21 9.30
N ALA A 39 12.16 -3.39 8.59
CA ALA A 39 12.18 -3.84 7.20
C ALA A 39 12.71 -2.74 6.28
N LEU A 40 13.74 -3.08 5.50
CA LEU A 40 14.30 -2.17 4.50
C LEU A 40 13.40 -2.11 3.26
N PRO A 41 13.36 -0.97 2.53
CA PRO A 41 12.54 -0.82 1.33
C PRO A 41 12.70 -1.96 0.30
N GLN A 42 13.94 -2.42 0.05
CA GLN A 42 14.21 -3.52 -0.88
C GLN A 42 13.57 -4.86 -0.49
N GLN A 43 13.30 -5.10 0.79
CA GLN A 43 12.76 -6.38 1.27
C GLN A 43 11.24 -6.46 1.05
N LEU A 44 10.57 -5.31 1.02
CA LEU A 44 9.11 -5.23 0.91
C LEU A 44 8.62 -5.08 -0.53
N LEU A 45 9.42 -4.48 -1.43
CA LEU A 45 8.95 -4.08 -2.75
C LEU A 45 8.47 -5.26 -3.63
N ALA A 46 9.31 -6.27 -3.82
CA ALA A 46 8.99 -7.43 -4.65
C ALA A 46 7.74 -8.20 -4.18
N PRO A 47 7.64 -8.64 -2.90
CA PRO A 47 6.45 -9.36 -2.44
C PRO A 47 5.19 -8.51 -2.54
N ALA A 48 5.28 -7.22 -2.22
CA ALA A 48 4.10 -6.35 -2.28
C ALA A 48 3.55 -6.17 -3.70
N LEU A 49 4.43 -6.05 -4.69
CA LEU A 49 4.05 -5.99 -6.11
C LEU A 49 3.39 -7.30 -6.58
N VAL A 50 3.98 -8.45 -6.25
CA VAL A 50 3.49 -9.77 -6.64
C VAL A 50 2.12 -10.05 -6.01
N ASN A 51 1.94 -9.76 -4.72
CA ASN A 51 0.68 -9.95 -4.03
C ASN A 51 -0.40 -9.02 -4.57
N THR A 52 -0.11 -7.73 -4.76
CA THR A 52 -1.04 -6.76 -5.36
C THR A 52 -1.54 -7.25 -6.72
N MET A 53 -0.63 -7.72 -7.58
CA MET A 53 -0.99 -8.28 -8.88
C MET A 53 -1.86 -9.54 -8.73
N THR A 54 -1.54 -10.42 -7.79
CA THR A 54 -2.30 -11.65 -7.53
C THR A 54 -3.74 -11.35 -7.14
N TYR A 55 -3.96 -10.44 -6.20
CA TYR A 55 -5.31 -10.01 -5.81
C TYR A 55 -6.09 -9.45 -7.00
N ASN A 56 -5.44 -8.61 -7.82
CA ASN A 56 -6.07 -8.00 -8.98
C ASN A 56 -6.40 -9.03 -10.08
N MET A 57 -5.49 -9.95 -10.39
CA MET A 57 -5.70 -11.01 -11.39
C MET A 57 -6.82 -11.96 -10.98
N LEU A 58 -6.88 -12.35 -9.69
CA LEU A 58 -7.95 -13.19 -9.18
C LEU A 58 -9.31 -12.49 -9.24
N ARG A 59 -9.37 -11.19 -8.90
CA ARG A 59 -10.59 -10.39 -9.08
C ARG A 59 -11.01 -10.32 -10.55
N ASN A 60 -10.07 -10.09 -11.46
CA ASN A 60 -10.39 -10.03 -12.89
C ASN A 60 -10.97 -11.35 -13.37
N ARG A 61 -10.27 -12.46 -13.12
CA ARG A 61 -10.70 -13.80 -13.55
C ARG A 61 -12.05 -14.20 -12.97
N ASN A 62 -12.24 -14.00 -11.67
CA ASN A 62 -13.39 -14.56 -10.96
C ASN A 62 -14.59 -13.60 -10.90
N PHE A 63 -14.46 -12.36 -11.37
CA PHE A 63 -15.51 -11.37 -11.28
C PHE A 63 -15.58 -10.46 -12.50
N ASN A 64 -14.55 -9.64 -12.74
CA ASN A 64 -14.64 -8.58 -13.74
C ASN A 64 -14.82 -9.13 -15.17
N ASN A 65 -14.14 -10.23 -15.51
CA ASN A 65 -14.22 -10.83 -16.84
C ASN A 65 -15.63 -11.33 -17.16
N GLU A 66 -16.38 -11.85 -16.19
CA GLU A 66 -17.78 -12.26 -16.40
C GLU A 66 -18.71 -11.06 -16.58
N LEU A 67 -18.55 -10.01 -15.76
CA LEU A 67 -19.34 -8.77 -15.92
C LEU A 67 -19.06 -8.04 -17.23
N MET A 68 -17.82 -8.09 -17.70
CA MET A 68 -17.40 -7.54 -18.98
C MET A 68 -17.65 -8.50 -20.16
N GLN A 69 -18.24 -9.68 -19.90
CA GLN A 69 -18.56 -10.70 -20.90
C GLN A 69 -17.34 -11.22 -21.70
N VAL A 70 -16.15 -11.15 -21.09
CA VAL A 70 -14.90 -11.73 -21.62
C VAL A 70 -14.89 -13.24 -21.42
N THR A 71 -15.44 -13.71 -20.31
CA THR A 71 -15.58 -15.13 -19.97
C THR A 71 -16.96 -15.40 -19.39
N VAL A 72 -17.36 -16.67 -19.34
CA VAL A 72 -18.58 -17.10 -18.64
C VAL A 72 -18.31 -18.43 -17.93
N ASP A 73 -18.77 -18.56 -16.69
CA ASP A 73 -18.83 -19.85 -16.01
C ASP A 73 -19.97 -20.67 -16.61
N GLN A 74 -19.68 -21.91 -17.04
CA GLN A 74 -20.66 -22.81 -17.65
C GLN A 74 -21.57 -23.49 -16.62
N SER A 75 -21.30 -23.33 -15.33
CA SER A 75 -22.06 -23.96 -14.27
C SER A 75 -23.40 -23.26 -14.01
N ASP A 76 -24.45 -24.06 -13.81
CA ASP A 76 -25.82 -23.60 -13.54
C ASP A 76 -26.13 -23.39 -12.04
N ALA A 77 -25.15 -23.58 -11.14
CA ALA A 77 -25.39 -23.42 -9.71
C ALA A 77 -25.60 -21.94 -9.31
N GLU A 78 -26.11 -21.72 -8.10
CA GLU A 78 -26.28 -20.37 -7.52
C GLU A 78 -24.94 -19.66 -7.27
N GLY A 79 -24.99 -18.34 -7.12
CA GLY A 79 -23.82 -17.47 -6.90
C GLY A 79 -22.99 -17.28 -8.16
N ARG A 80 -23.63 -17.00 -9.31
CA ARG A 80 -22.95 -16.78 -10.59
C ARG A 80 -22.86 -15.31 -10.93
N VAL A 81 -21.63 -14.85 -11.17
CA VAL A 81 -21.34 -13.45 -11.47
C VAL A 81 -22.04 -13.02 -12.77
N PHE A 82 -22.01 -13.84 -13.82
CA PHE A 82 -22.72 -13.53 -15.07
C PHE A 82 -24.26 -13.41 -14.91
N ARG A 83 -24.83 -13.90 -13.81
CA ARG A 83 -26.26 -13.78 -13.46
C ARG A 83 -26.55 -12.63 -12.49
N TYR A 84 -25.55 -11.79 -12.20
CA TYR A 84 -25.62 -10.74 -11.19
C TYR A 84 -25.90 -11.24 -9.77
N ASP A 85 -25.57 -12.51 -9.48
CA ASP A 85 -25.71 -13.14 -8.17
C ASP A 85 -24.33 -13.31 -7.52
N TYR A 86 -24.01 -12.42 -6.57
CA TYR A 86 -22.67 -12.31 -6.00
C TYR A 86 -22.65 -12.61 -4.50
N ARG A 87 -21.58 -13.28 -4.08
CA ARG A 87 -21.28 -13.52 -2.67
C ARG A 87 -20.39 -12.41 -2.09
N PRO A 88 -20.59 -11.98 -0.84
CA PRO A 88 -19.78 -10.93 -0.21
C PRO A 88 -18.26 -11.20 -0.23
N ASN A 89 -17.86 -12.46 -0.06
CA ASN A 89 -16.45 -12.87 0.01
C ASN A 89 -15.63 -12.51 -1.25
N LEU A 90 -16.28 -12.30 -2.40
CA LEU A 90 -15.63 -11.85 -3.65
C LEU A 90 -15.06 -10.44 -3.50
N SER A 91 -15.68 -9.60 -2.68
CA SER A 91 -15.20 -8.26 -2.35
C SER A 91 -14.17 -8.28 -1.22
N ASP A 92 -14.38 -9.11 -0.19
CA ASP A 92 -13.50 -9.19 0.99
C ASP A 92 -12.05 -9.50 0.60
N TYR A 93 -11.84 -10.45 -0.33
CA TYR A 93 -10.51 -10.88 -0.71
C TYR A 93 -9.68 -9.76 -1.36
N LEU A 94 -10.29 -9.02 -2.30
CA LEU A 94 -9.61 -7.89 -2.95
C LEU A 94 -9.40 -6.74 -1.95
N TYR A 95 -10.45 -6.37 -1.21
CA TYR A 95 -10.42 -5.25 -0.27
C TYR A 95 -9.34 -5.45 0.79
N ASN A 96 -9.37 -6.57 1.51
CA ASN A 96 -8.41 -6.85 2.58
C ASN A 96 -6.99 -7.05 2.04
N GLY A 97 -6.85 -7.70 0.89
CA GLY A 97 -5.55 -7.91 0.25
C GLY A 97 -4.89 -6.59 -0.14
N LEU A 98 -5.62 -5.69 -0.81
CA LEU A 98 -5.10 -4.39 -1.22
C LEU A 98 -4.78 -3.48 -0.03
N TYR A 99 -5.59 -3.47 1.04
CA TYR A 99 -5.24 -2.72 2.26
C TYR A 99 -4.01 -3.30 2.97
N SER A 100 -3.81 -4.62 2.93
CA SER A 100 -2.58 -5.23 3.46
C SER A 100 -1.36 -4.75 2.68
N GLU A 101 -1.44 -4.70 1.35
CA GLU A 101 -0.33 -4.21 0.52
C GLU A 101 -0.12 -2.69 0.61
N LEU A 102 -1.17 -1.91 0.88
CA LEU A 102 -1.01 -0.49 1.22
C LEU A 102 -0.15 -0.30 2.47
N THR A 103 -0.25 -1.16 3.48
CA THR A 103 0.67 -1.13 4.64
C THR A 103 2.11 -1.30 4.17
N ASN A 104 2.40 -2.31 3.34
CA ASN A 104 3.75 -2.56 2.83
C ASN A 104 4.30 -1.37 2.03
N PHE A 105 3.51 -0.78 1.13
CA PHE A 105 3.97 0.39 0.38
C PHE A 105 4.15 1.63 1.26
N LYS A 106 3.27 1.87 2.23
CA LYS A 106 3.44 2.96 3.20
C LYS A 106 4.70 2.76 4.04
N ASP A 107 5.02 1.53 4.42
CA ASP A 107 6.24 1.18 5.15
C ASP A 107 7.49 1.36 4.28
N ILE A 108 7.45 1.00 3.00
CA ILE A 108 8.52 1.34 2.03
C ILE A 108 8.77 2.85 2.00
N TYR A 109 7.71 3.67 1.95
CA TYR A 109 7.86 5.13 1.94
C TYR A 109 8.48 5.65 3.23
N LYS A 110 8.00 5.18 4.39
CA LYS A 110 8.49 5.55 5.72
C LYS A 110 9.96 5.16 5.89
N SER A 111 10.29 3.89 5.69
CA SER A 111 11.67 3.37 5.81
C SER A 111 12.62 4.05 4.82
N ALA A 112 12.16 4.38 3.61
CA ALA A 112 12.97 5.09 2.61
C ALA A 112 13.15 6.60 2.90
N ASN A 113 12.53 7.11 3.97
CA ASN A 113 12.70 8.47 4.47
C ASN A 113 13.60 8.52 5.72
N GLU A 114 13.92 7.37 6.32
CA GLU A 114 14.82 7.26 7.47
C GLU A 114 16.30 7.19 7.03
N PRO A 115 17.26 7.63 7.88
CA PRO A 115 18.67 7.68 7.50
C PRO A 115 19.25 6.38 6.94
N LEU A 116 18.88 5.23 7.52
CA LEU A 116 19.38 3.91 7.11
C LEU A 116 18.81 3.44 5.76
N GLY A 117 17.56 3.81 5.44
CA GLY A 117 16.87 3.40 4.22
C GLY A 117 16.79 4.48 3.15
N TYR A 118 17.36 5.67 3.40
CA TYR A 118 17.08 6.88 2.66
C TYR A 118 17.27 6.70 1.14
N ASN A 119 16.16 6.72 0.40
CA ASN A 119 16.19 6.61 -1.05
C ASN A 119 14.94 7.25 -1.67
N ALA A 120 15.15 8.38 -2.36
CA ALA A 120 14.08 9.09 -3.05
C ALA A 120 13.34 8.22 -4.07
N SER A 121 14.02 7.29 -4.74
CA SER A 121 13.40 6.43 -5.73
C SER A 121 12.44 5.41 -5.11
N TYR A 122 12.78 4.79 -3.97
CA TYR A 122 11.83 3.92 -3.27
C TYR A 122 10.59 4.70 -2.79
N ARG A 123 10.77 5.94 -2.34
CA ARG A 123 9.64 6.82 -1.99
C ARG A 123 8.74 7.10 -3.19
N GLY A 124 9.34 7.44 -4.33
CA GLY A 124 8.59 7.69 -5.57
C GLY A 124 7.84 6.45 -6.07
N ILE A 125 8.49 5.28 -6.07
CA ILE A 125 7.88 4.00 -6.44
C ILE A 125 6.72 3.66 -5.52
N SER A 126 6.89 3.84 -4.20
CA SER A 126 5.83 3.61 -3.23
C SER A 126 4.60 4.50 -3.50
N LEU A 127 4.79 5.80 -3.74
CA LEU A 127 3.68 6.71 -4.05
C LEU A 127 2.92 6.31 -5.33
N ILE A 128 3.62 5.82 -6.36
CA ILE A 128 3.00 5.28 -7.57
C ILE A 128 2.15 4.05 -7.23
N CYS A 129 2.70 3.10 -6.45
CA CYS A 129 2.01 1.86 -6.11
C CYS A 129 0.80 2.12 -5.20
N GLN A 130 0.91 3.03 -4.23
CA GLN A 130 -0.21 3.48 -3.42
C GLN A 130 -1.31 4.08 -4.30
N SER A 131 -0.97 4.99 -5.22
CA SER A 131 -1.93 5.60 -6.14
C SER A 131 -2.60 4.56 -7.04
N TRP A 132 -1.85 3.56 -7.51
CA TRP A 132 -2.41 2.46 -8.28
C TRP A 132 -3.40 1.63 -7.46
N ILE A 133 -3.05 1.24 -6.24
CA ILE A 133 -3.96 0.46 -5.37
C ILE A 133 -5.21 1.25 -5.01
N TYR A 134 -5.07 2.52 -4.61
CA TYR A 134 -6.23 3.35 -4.31
C TYR A 134 -7.12 3.58 -5.51
N SER A 135 -6.56 3.69 -6.72
CA SER A 135 -7.37 3.76 -7.94
C SER A 135 -8.21 2.50 -8.12
N ILE A 136 -7.67 1.30 -7.84
CA ILE A 136 -8.43 0.05 -7.90
C ILE A 136 -9.53 0.04 -6.85
N LEU A 137 -9.21 0.40 -5.60
CA LEU A 137 -10.17 0.42 -4.50
C LEU A 137 -11.32 1.38 -4.79
N THR A 138 -11.03 2.64 -5.10
CA THR A 138 -12.09 3.63 -5.32
C THR A 138 -12.87 3.37 -6.60
N ASP A 139 -12.24 2.90 -7.69
CA ASP A 139 -12.96 2.52 -8.92
C ASP A 139 -13.91 1.33 -8.68
N THR A 140 -13.62 0.48 -7.69
CA THR A 140 -14.45 -0.69 -7.36
C THR A 140 -15.57 -0.36 -6.37
N TYR A 141 -15.29 0.46 -5.35
CA TYR A 141 -16.16 0.64 -4.18
C TYR A 141 -16.68 2.07 -3.99
N GLY A 142 -16.18 3.05 -4.75
CA GLY A 142 -16.51 4.47 -4.55
C GLY A 142 -15.70 5.08 -3.42
N ASP A 143 -16.38 5.66 -2.45
CA ASP A 143 -15.76 6.23 -1.26
C ASP A 143 -15.13 5.10 -0.41
N VAL A 144 -13.90 5.29 0.05
CA VAL A 144 -13.14 4.27 0.79
C VAL A 144 -12.22 4.90 1.84
N PRO A 145 -11.75 4.14 2.85
CA PRO A 145 -10.71 4.61 3.74
C PRO A 145 -9.44 5.02 2.98
N TYR A 146 -9.07 6.30 3.09
CA TYR A 146 -7.92 6.86 2.35
C TYR A 146 -6.99 7.66 3.26
N SER A 147 -7.38 8.87 3.68
CA SER A 147 -6.53 9.75 4.50
C SER A 147 -6.24 9.18 5.88
N GLN A 148 -7.12 8.30 6.39
CA GLN A 148 -7.00 7.65 7.69
C GLN A 148 -6.66 6.15 7.60
N SER A 149 -6.50 5.59 6.40
CA SER A 149 -6.26 4.15 6.25
C SER A 149 -4.87 3.74 6.74
N ASN A 150 -4.75 2.50 7.22
CA ASN A 150 -3.49 1.89 7.68
C ASN A 150 -2.78 2.68 8.80
N LEU A 151 -3.50 3.50 9.58
CA LEU A 151 -2.93 4.31 10.67
C LEU A 151 -3.13 3.68 12.06
N ALA A 152 -3.57 2.42 12.14
CA ALA A 152 -3.77 1.72 13.41
C ALA A 152 -2.48 1.67 14.24
N ARG A 153 -1.34 1.30 13.63
CA ARG A 153 -0.03 1.20 14.29
C ARG A 153 0.56 2.58 14.63
N ASP A 154 0.42 3.56 13.75
CA ASP A 154 1.09 4.86 13.87
C ASP A 154 0.28 5.90 14.65
N SER A 155 -1.06 5.79 14.70
CA SER A 155 -1.94 6.80 15.30
C SER A 155 -3.18 6.23 15.99
N GLY A 156 -3.29 4.90 16.15
CA GLY A 156 -4.40 4.26 16.86
C GLY A 156 -5.76 4.38 16.17
N ILE A 157 -5.80 4.69 14.87
CA ILE A 157 -7.06 4.80 14.12
C ILE A 157 -7.45 3.40 13.62
N PHE A 158 -8.33 2.74 14.37
CA PHE A 158 -8.87 1.41 14.03
C PHE A 158 -10.13 1.48 13.17
N GLU A 159 -10.84 2.62 13.19
CA GLU A 159 -12.07 2.86 12.45
C GLU A 159 -11.87 4.06 11.51
N PRO A 160 -11.17 3.86 10.37
CA PRO A 160 -10.85 4.96 9.48
C PRO A 160 -12.11 5.44 8.74
N LYS A 161 -12.27 6.76 8.62
CA LYS A 161 -13.35 7.35 7.83
C LYS A 161 -13.20 7.03 6.34
N PHE A 162 -14.33 7.01 5.65
CA PHE A 162 -14.39 6.89 4.20
C PHE A 162 -14.24 8.29 3.61
N ASP A 163 -13.28 8.45 2.69
CA ASP A 163 -13.09 9.71 1.96
C ASP A 163 -13.82 9.66 0.63
N ARG A 164 -14.27 10.84 0.17
CA ARG A 164 -14.97 10.95 -1.11
C ARG A 164 -14.04 10.58 -2.26
N GLN A 165 -14.53 9.80 -3.22
CA GLN A 165 -13.78 9.41 -4.42
C GLN A 165 -13.14 10.62 -5.14
N GLN A 166 -13.83 11.75 -5.19
CA GLN A 166 -13.29 12.98 -5.78
C GLN A 166 -12.01 13.45 -5.07
N ASP A 167 -12.01 13.48 -3.74
CA ASP A 167 -10.87 13.93 -2.94
C ASP A 167 -9.70 12.95 -3.06
N ILE A 168 -10.01 11.64 -3.13
CA ILE A 168 -9.03 10.57 -3.38
C ILE A 168 -8.32 10.80 -4.72
N TYR A 169 -9.07 11.07 -5.80
CA TYR A 169 -8.49 11.32 -7.13
C TYR A 169 -7.57 12.54 -7.14
N LEU A 170 -7.97 13.64 -6.51
CA LEU A 170 -7.16 14.85 -6.43
C LEU A 170 -5.84 14.59 -5.69
N ASP A 171 -5.86 13.84 -4.59
CA ASP A 171 -4.64 13.51 -3.84
C ASP A 171 -3.76 12.48 -4.57
N MET A 172 -4.34 11.51 -5.28
CA MET A 172 -3.56 10.60 -6.15
C MET A 172 -2.76 11.36 -7.20
N PHE A 173 -3.34 12.39 -7.82
CA PHE A 173 -2.60 13.25 -8.76
C PHE A 173 -1.44 13.98 -8.09
N GLN A 174 -1.62 14.49 -6.88
CA GLN A 174 -0.54 15.13 -6.12
C GLN A 174 0.57 14.13 -5.76
N LYS A 175 0.21 12.91 -5.36
CA LYS A 175 1.17 11.83 -5.10
C LYS A 175 1.98 11.47 -6.34
N LEU A 176 1.34 11.41 -7.51
CA LEU A 176 2.02 11.13 -8.77
C LEU A 176 2.95 12.28 -9.20
N GLU A 177 2.61 13.54 -8.94
CA GLU A 177 3.53 14.68 -9.11
C GLU A 177 4.77 14.57 -8.22
N GLN A 178 4.54 14.25 -6.95
CA GLN A 178 5.61 14.07 -5.98
C GLN A 178 6.50 12.89 -6.38
N ALA A 179 5.90 11.78 -6.82
CA ALA A 179 6.63 10.62 -7.30
C ALA A 179 7.50 10.96 -8.52
N ASN A 180 6.94 11.66 -9.52
CA ASN A 180 7.68 12.10 -10.70
C ASN A 180 8.89 12.96 -10.32
N SER A 181 8.73 13.85 -9.34
CA SER A 181 9.81 14.71 -8.84
C SER A 181 10.89 13.92 -8.07
N LEU A 182 10.49 12.97 -7.23
CA LEU A 182 11.42 12.11 -6.48
C LEU A 182 12.25 11.23 -7.42
N LEU A 183 11.62 10.67 -8.46
CA LEU A 183 12.25 9.79 -9.42
C LEU A 183 13.13 10.53 -10.43
N ASP A 184 13.02 11.86 -10.54
CA ASP A 184 13.90 12.69 -11.37
C ASP A 184 15.37 12.61 -10.91
N SER A 185 15.59 12.42 -9.60
CA SER A 185 16.93 12.21 -9.03
C SER A 185 17.61 10.92 -9.50
N ASN A 186 16.84 9.97 -10.08
CA ASN A 186 17.31 8.72 -10.64
C ASN A 186 18.24 7.91 -9.71
N ARG A 187 17.97 7.93 -8.39
CA ARG A 187 18.77 7.16 -7.42
C ARG A 187 18.57 5.67 -7.61
N SER A 188 19.67 4.93 -7.79
CA SER A 188 19.61 3.48 -7.97
C SER A 188 18.92 2.77 -6.79
N ILE A 189 18.24 1.68 -7.10
CA ILE A 189 17.65 0.73 -6.14
C ILE A 189 18.22 -0.66 -6.40
N ALA A 190 17.99 -1.60 -5.48
CA ALA A 190 18.43 -2.98 -5.68
C ALA A 190 17.61 -3.63 -6.80
N ALA A 191 18.24 -3.96 -7.93
CA ALA A 191 17.55 -4.52 -9.10
C ALA A 191 16.78 -5.81 -8.75
N SER A 192 17.34 -6.65 -7.87
CA SER A 192 16.70 -7.88 -7.36
C SER A 192 15.42 -7.64 -6.55
N SER A 193 15.19 -6.43 -6.05
CA SER A 193 13.97 -6.06 -5.33
C SER A 193 12.82 -5.60 -6.24
N ASP A 194 13.08 -5.42 -7.53
CA ASP A 194 12.13 -4.88 -8.50
C ASP A 194 11.88 -5.88 -9.64
N PRO A 195 10.85 -6.74 -9.51
CA PRO A 195 10.51 -7.71 -10.56
C PRO A 195 9.87 -7.07 -11.81
N VAL A 196 9.54 -5.78 -11.79
CA VAL A 196 8.79 -5.11 -12.87
C VAL A 196 9.75 -4.44 -13.85
N PHE A 197 10.71 -3.67 -13.34
CA PHE A 197 11.64 -2.90 -14.17
C PHE A 197 13.12 -3.14 -13.84
N ASN A 198 13.44 -4.16 -13.04
CA ASN A 198 14.81 -4.55 -12.69
C ASN A 198 15.65 -3.36 -12.19
N GLY A 199 15.05 -2.50 -11.38
CA GLY A 199 15.69 -1.32 -10.80
C GLY A 199 15.72 -0.08 -11.71
N SER A 200 15.08 -0.14 -12.88
CA SER A 200 15.07 0.99 -13.83
C SER A 200 14.13 2.11 -13.36
N ILE A 201 14.71 3.12 -12.72
CA ILE A 201 13.97 4.28 -12.21
C ILE A 201 13.32 5.10 -13.32
N SER A 202 13.98 5.21 -14.48
CA SER A 202 13.40 5.89 -15.64
C SER A 202 12.13 5.20 -16.15
N ARG A 203 12.05 3.87 -16.06
CA ARG A 203 10.82 3.12 -16.40
C ARG A 203 9.74 3.30 -15.34
N TRP A 204 10.09 3.33 -14.06
CA TRP A 204 9.14 3.67 -12.99
C TRP A 204 8.58 5.08 -13.15
N ARG A 205 9.42 6.07 -13.47
CA ARG A 205 8.98 7.45 -13.74
C ARG A 205 8.02 7.51 -14.92
N LYS A 206 8.33 6.78 -16.01
CA LYS A 206 7.43 6.61 -17.16
C LYS A 206 6.10 5.97 -16.78
N PHE A 207 6.14 4.92 -15.96
CA PHE A 207 4.94 4.24 -15.49
C PHE A 207 4.05 5.17 -14.66
N GLY A 208 4.62 5.94 -13.72
CA GLY A 208 3.89 6.91 -12.90
C GLY A 208 3.16 7.97 -13.73
N ASN A 209 3.84 8.55 -14.72
CA ASN A 209 3.22 9.54 -15.61
C ASN A 209 2.17 8.91 -16.56
N SER A 210 2.38 7.68 -17.02
CA SER A 210 1.37 6.94 -17.79
C SER A 210 0.15 6.57 -16.93
N LEU A 211 0.35 6.22 -15.66
CA LEU A 211 -0.75 6.01 -14.71
C LEU A 211 -1.53 7.31 -14.49
N TYR A 212 -0.83 8.45 -14.35
CA TYR A 212 -1.47 9.77 -14.27
C TYR A 212 -2.43 9.99 -15.45
N LEU A 213 -1.96 9.77 -16.69
CA LEU A 213 -2.81 9.90 -17.88
C LEU A 213 -4.03 8.97 -17.83
N ARG A 214 -3.84 7.70 -17.42
CA ARG A 214 -4.96 6.75 -17.28
C ARG A 214 -6.02 7.27 -16.29
N LEU A 215 -5.59 7.83 -15.15
CA LEU A 215 -6.50 8.35 -14.13
C LEU A 215 -7.19 9.64 -14.59
N LEU A 216 -6.53 10.50 -15.37
CA LEU A 216 -7.17 11.66 -16.00
C LEU A 216 -8.27 11.24 -16.98
N LEU A 217 -8.01 10.23 -17.79
CA LEU A 217 -9.00 9.69 -18.72
C LEU A 217 -10.20 9.10 -17.98
N ARG A 218 -10.00 8.46 -16.83
CA ARG A 218 -11.10 7.93 -16.00
C ARG A 218 -12.10 9.03 -15.62
N ILE A 219 -11.61 10.20 -15.22
CA ILE A 219 -12.45 11.31 -14.76
C ILE A 219 -12.82 12.30 -15.87
N SER A 220 -12.39 12.07 -17.12
CA SER A 220 -12.59 13.01 -18.24
C SER A 220 -14.06 13.32 -18.55
N GLY A 221 -14.96 12.39 -18.26
CA GLY A 221 -16.40 12.58 -18.43
C GLY A 221 -17.09 13.36 -17.30
N LYS A 222 -16.36 13.81 -16.27
CA LYS A 222 -16.91 14.60 -15.16
C LYS A 222 -16.84 16.10 -15.51
N PRO A 223 -17.98 16.82 -15.60
CA PRO A 223 -17.98 18.25 -15.95
C PRO A 223 -17.06 19.10 -15.06
N GLU A 224 -17.03 18.81 -13.77
CA GLU A 224 -16.20 19.48 -12.78
C GLU A 224 -14.68 19.21 -12.94
N ALA A 225 -14.30 18.16 -13.66
CA ALA A 225 -12.90 17.80 -13.91
C ALA A 225 -12.39 18.20 -15.30
N THR A 226 -13.28 18.59 -16.23
CA THR A 226 -12.94 18.80 -17.65
C THR A 226 -11.75 19.76 -17.84
N ALA A 227 -11.76 20.91 -17.17
CA ALA A 227 -10.70 21.90 -17.29
C ALA A 227 -9.34 21.37 -16.81
N LEU A 228 -9.32 20.70 -15.65
CA LEU A 228 -8.12 20.07 -15.09
C LEU A 228 -7.59 18.98 -16.02
N VAL A 229 -8.48 18.13 -16.54
CA VAL A 229 -8.13 17.01 -17.42
C VAL A 229 -7.48 17.51 -18.71
N SER A 230 -8.16 18.42 -19.43
CA SER A 230 -7.64 18.93 -20.70
C SER A 230 -6.32 19.66 -20.52
N ALA A 231 -6.19 20.51 -19.49
CA ALA A 231 -4.95 21.23 -19.23
C ALA A 231 -3.79 20.27 -18.88
N LYS A 232 -4.05 19.27 -18.03
CA LYS A 232 -3.00 18.37 -17.57
C LYS A 232 -2.57 17.36 -18.62
N ILE A 233 -3.50 16.81 -19.41
CA ILE A 233 -3.16 15.97 -20.57
C ILE A 233 -2.26 16.76 -21.52
N LYS A 234 -2.65 17.99 -21.90
CA LYS A 234 -1.84 18.86 -22.76
C LYS A 234 -0.43 19.09 -22.19
N SER A 235 -0.33 19.32 -20.88
CA SER A 235 0.97 19.46 -20.22
C SER A 235 1.84 18.20 -20.35
N ILE A 236 1.29 17.02 -20.08
CA ILE A 236 2.04 15.76 -20.12
C ILE A 236 2.45 15.40 -21.55
N VAL A 237 1.56 15.60 -22.54
CA VAL A 237 1.77 15.08 -23.91
C VAL A 237 2.42 16.08 -24.85
N GLU A 238 2.24 17.39 -24.64
CA GLU A 238 2.70 18.43 -25.56
C GLU A 238 3.68 19.39 -24.89
N THR A 239 3.23 20.14 -23.87
CA THR A 239 3.96 21.36 -23.46
C THR A 239 5.07 21.12 -22.44
N ASP A 240 5.07 20.00 -21.72
CA ASP A 240 6.07 19.65 -20.69
C ASP A 240 6.46 18.17 -20.72
N SER A 241 6.50 17.59 -21.92
CA SER A 241 6.73 16.15 -22.13
C SER A 241 8.09 15.64 -21.64
N LEU A 242 9.08 16.52 -21.49
CA LEU A 242 10.39 16.19 -20.89
C LEU A 242 10.30 15.99 -19.38
N ARG A 243 9.46 16.78 -18.68
CA ARG A 243 9.21 16.61 -17.25
C ARG A 243 8.33 15.39 -16.97
N TYR A 244 7.44 15.06 -17.89
CA TYR A 244 6.53 13.92 -17.78
C TYR A 244 6.84 12.85 -18.85
N PRO A 245 7.99 12.17 -18.78
CA PRO A 245 8.25 11.07 -19.69
C PRO A 245 7.18 9.99 -19.48
N ILE A 246 6.61 9.46 -20.55
CA ILE A 246 5.58 8.40 -20.52
C ILE A 246 6.09 7.12 -21.18
N MET A 247 5.43 5.99 -20.92
CA MET A 247 5.63 4.76 -21.68
C MET A 247 5.31 5.00 -23.16
N LYS A 248 6.19 4.53 -24.04
CA LYS A 248 6.01 4.57 -25.50
C LYS A 248 6.03 3.12 -26.00
N ASN A 249 5.25 2.83 -27.02
CA ASN A 249 5.39 1.57 -27.75
C ASN A 249 6.79 1.57 -28.37
N VAL A 250 7.57 0.54 -28.05
CA VAL A 250 8.88 0.26 -28.67
C VAL A 250 8.64 -0.69 -29.82
#